data_AF-K1TDV3-F1
#
_entry.id   AF-K1TDV3-F1
#
_cell.length_a   1.000
_cell.length_b   1.000
_cell.length_c   1.000
_cell.angle_alpha   90.00
_cell.angle_beta   90.00
_cell.angle_gamma   90.00
#
_symmetry.space_group_name_H-M   'P 1'
#
loop_
_entity.id
_entity.type
_entity.pdbx_description
1 polymer ?
#
loop_
_entity_poly.entity_id
_entity_poly.type
_entity_poly.pdbx_seq_one_letter_code
_entity_poly.pdbx_strand_id
1 'polypeptide(L)'
;MIFTNQALALFPPALGQAIAHTQRDRQELVEEICCRIGQVPVLLTQTHVYPAECRAILAGDLDYLLERATGASVYAAGEQIRQGYLQTAGGCRVGLCGCAYGQAAGQIDGIRQLSSVSVRIPHAVPGCADALLPQLLRDGFCSTLILSPPGNG
;
A
#
# COMPACT_ATOMS: atom_id res chain seq x y z
N MET A 1 -11.98 14.54 6.64
CA MET A 1 -10.77 14.01 7.29
C MET A 1 -10.20 12.96 6.37
N ILE A 2 -9.03 13.23 5.78
CA ILE A 2 -8.40 12.38 4.77
C ILE A 2 -7.92 11.08 5.44
N PHE A 3 -8.32 9.95 4.90
CA PHE A 3 -8.18 8.59 5.46
C PHE A 3 -6.71 8.05 5.46
N THR A 4 -5.69 8.89 5.69
CA THR A 4 -4.27 8.45 5.62
C THR A 4 -3.78 7.68 6.86
N ASN A 5 -4.53 7.66 7.96
CA ASN A 5 -3.98 7.27 9.26
C ASN A 5 -3.54 5.79 9.35
N GLN A 6 -4.22 4.89 8.64
CA GLN A 6 -3.89 3.46 8.67
C GLN A 6 -2.61 3.12 7.88
N ALA A 7 -2.38 3.77 6.73
CA ALA A 7 -1.15 3.58 5.96
C ALA A 7 0.07 4.10 6.72
N LEU A 8 -0.06 5.28 7.36
CA LEU A 8 1.03 5.89 8.12
C LEU A 8 1.42 5.06 9.36
N ALA A 9 0.49 4.29 9.92
CA ALA A 9 0.75 3.39 11.04
C ALA A 9 1.66 2.20 10.67
N LEU A 10 1.89 1.94 9.38
CA LEU A 10 2.86 0.95 8.92
C LEU A 10 4.31 1.45 9.05
N PHE A 11 4.53 2.75 9.14
CA PHE A 11 5.86 3.34 9.20
C PHE A 11 6.32 3.56 10.65
N PRO A 12 7.64 3.59 10.90
CA PRO A 12 8.16 4.09 12.17
C PRO A 12 7.57 5.46 12.51
N PRO A 13 7.19 5.74 13.77
CA PRO A 13 6.39 6.92 14.11
C PRO A 13 6.94 8.25 13.59
N ALA A 14 8.25 8.48 13.73
CA ALA A 14 8.90 9.71 13.26
C ALA A 14 8.83 9.86 11.74
N LEU A 15 8.99 8.76 11.00
CA LEU A 15 8.91 8.76 9.54
C LEU A 15 7.46 8.97 9.08
N GLY A 16 6.50 8.27 9.69
CA GLY A 16 5.08 8.43 9.41
C GLY A 16 4.59 9.86 9.67
N GLN A 17 5.05 10.50 10.76
CA GLN A 17 4.73 11.90 11.05
C GLN A 17 5.29 12.88 10.00
N ALA A 18 6.52 12.68 9.54
CA ALA A 18 7.13 13.55 8.53
C ALA A 18 6.44 13.40 7.16
N ILE A 19 6.07 12.18 6.77
CA ILE A 19 5.26 11.91 5.57
C ILE A 19 3.90 12.62 5.69
N ALA A 20 3.25 12.50 6.85
CA ALA A 20 1.95 13.15 7.10
C ALA A 20 2.02 14.68 7.01
N HIS A 21 3.12 15.28 7.46
CA HIS A 21 3.35 16.71 7.35
C HIS A 21 3.46 17.14 5.87
N THR A 22 4.31 16.45 5.09
CA THR A 22 4.45 16.70 3.65
C THR A 22 3.12 16.62 2.92
N GLN A 23 2.31 15.60 3.21
CA GLN A 23 0.98 15.45 2.60
C GLN A 23 0.07 16.64 2.92
N ARG A 24 0.03 17.09 4.18
CA ARG A 24 -0.87 18.14 4.64
C ARG A 24 -0.64 19.45 3.90
N ASP A 25 0.62 19.79 3.64
CA ASP A 25 0.99 21.04 2.99
C ASP A 25 0.57 21.07 1.51
N ARG A 26 0.41 19.91 0.87
CA ARG A 26 0.01 19.77 -0.53
C ARG A 26 -1.51 19.67 -0.73
N GLN A 27 -2.28 19.29 0.30
CA GLN A 27 -3.73 19.09 0.23
C GLN A 27 -4.19 18.06 -0.82
N GLU A 28 -3.33 17.13 -1.21
CA GLU A 28 -3.64 16.08 -2.17
C GLU A 28 -3.86 14.71 -1.53
N LEU A 29 -4.63 13.88 -2.22
CA LEU A 29 -4.89 12.51 -1.83
C LEU A 29 -3.74 11.61 -2.30
N VAL A 30 -2.94 11.12 -1.35
CA VAL A 30 -1.83 10.20 -1.66
C VAL A 30 -2.37 8.80 -1.91
N GLU A 31 -2.11 8.27 -3.09
CA GLU A 31 -2.53 6.93 -3.53
C GLU A 31 -1.44 5.89 -3.27
N GLU A 32 -0.17 6.29 -3.31
CA GLU A 32 0.96 5.40 -3.08
C GLU A 32 2.14 6.10 -2.40
N ILE A 33 2.80 5.37 -1.49
CA ILE A 33 4.06 5.76 -0.85
C ILE A 33 5.13 4.76 -1.29
N CYS A 34 6.08 5.21 -2.11
CA CYS A 34 7.22 4.41 -2.56
C CYS A 34 8.43 4.66 -1.66
N CYS A 35 9.00 3.59 -1.11
CA CYS A 35 10.15 3.64 -0.20
C CYS A 35 11.29 2.80 -0.75
N ARG A 36 12.48 3.38 -0.89
CA ARG A 36 13.70 2.69 -1.31
C ARG A 36 14.85 3.03 -0.39
N ILE A 37 15.61 2.03 0.05
CA ILE A 37 16.75 2.24 0.96
C ILE A 37 17.71 3.26 0.35
N GLY A 38 18.13 4.23 1.17
CA GLY A 38 19.03 5.32 0.78
C GLY A 38 18.36 6.46 0.01
N GLN A 39 17.05 6.39 -0.24
CA GLN A 39 16.27 7.46 -0.85
C GLN A 39 15.21 7.98 0.12
N VAL A 40 14.79 9.24 -0.03
CA VAL A 40 13.60 9.74 0.66
C VAL A 40 12.35 9.05 0.11
N PRO A 41 11.30 8.84 0.92
CA PRO A 41 10.02 8.35 0.42
C PRO A 41 9.49 9.25 -0.70
N VAL A 42 8.81 8.66 -1.68
CA VAL A 42 8.12 9.39 -2.75
C VAL A 42 6.63 9.16 -2.62
N LEU A 43 5.86 10.23 -2.68
CA LEU A 43 4.41 10.24 -2.58
C LEU A 43 3.80 10.43 -3.96
N LEU A 44 2.92 9.52 -4.35
CA LEU A 44 2.20 9.56 -5.61
C LEU A 44 0.74 9.90 -5.33
N THR A 45 0.21 10.81 -6.11
CA THR A 45 -1.20 11.20 -6.15
C THR A 45 -1.73 10.96 -7.55
N GLN A 46 -3.02 11.26 -7.78
CA GLN A 46 -3.61 11.18 -9.12
C GLN A 46 -2.92 12.07 -10.15
N THR A 47 -2.26 13.15 -9.70
CA THR A 47 -1.76 14.21 -10.60
C THR A 47 -0.27 14.49 -10.42
N HIS A 48 0.30 14.19 -9.25
CA HIS A 48 1.66 14.57 -8.92
C HIS A 48 2.45 13.45 -8.26
N VAL A 49 3.77 13.58 -8.39
CA VAL A 49 4.75 12.76 -7.70
C VAL A 49 5.71 13.71 -7.00
N TYR A 50 5.88 13.57 -5.69
CA TYR A 50 6.76 14.44 -4.92
C TYR A 50 7.49 13.69 -3.80
N PRO A 51 8.75 14.06 -3.49
CA PRO A 51 9.47 13.48 -2.36
C PRO A 51 8.87 13.95 -1.03
N ALA A 52 8.90 13.07 -0.03
CA ALA A 52 8.60 13.43 1.35
C ALA A 52 9.73 14.27 1.94
N GLU A 53 9.38 15.29 2.72
CA GLU A 53 10.31 16.17 3.41
C GLU A 53 10.82 15.50 4.70
N CYS A 54 11.63 14.46 4.53
CA CYS A 54 12.17 13.68 5.64
C CYS A 54 13.52 13.03 5.29
N ARG A 55 14.07 12.26 6.24
CA ARG A 55 15.32 11.52 6.03
C ARG A 55 15.15 10.37 5.01
N ALA A 56 16.27 9.92 4.45
CA ALA A 56 16.30 8.71 3.64
C ALA A 56 15.84 7.46 4.42
N ILE A 57 15.24 6.52 3.70
CA ILE A 57 14.82 5.21 4.20
C ILE A 57 16.03 4.36 4.57
N LEU A 58 15.96 3.74 5.74
CA LEU A 58 16.92 2.78 6.26
C LEU A 58 16.35 1.36 6.12
N ALA A 59 17.22 0.35 6.10
CA ALA A 59 16.80 -1.05 6.03
C ALA A 59 15.80 -1.41 7.15
N GLY A 60 16.09 -0.98 8.38
CA GLY A 60 15.22 -1.22 9.53
C GLY A 60 13.84 -0.57 9.44
N ASP A 61 13.64 0.47 8.60
CA ASP A 61 12.31 1.03 8.36
C ASP A 61 11.45 0.07 7.54
N LEU A 62 12.05 -0.61 6.55
CA LEU A 62 11.35 -1.60 5.74
C LEU A 62 11.05 -2.86 6.55
N ASP A 63 11.98 -3.27 7.42
CA ASP A 63 11.75 -4.39 8.34
C ASP A 63 10.59 -4.09 9.31
N TYR A 64 10.56 -2.89 9.89
CA TYR A 64 9.45 -2.42 10.72
C TYR A 64 8.11 -2.44 9.97
N LEU A 65 8.12 -1.94 8.73
CA LEU A 65 6.93 -1.90 7.89
C LEU A 65 6.42 -3.31 7.60
N LEU A 66 7.31 -4.24 7.27
CA LEU A 66 6.97 -5.64 7.03
C LEU A 66 6.35 -6.30 8.28
N GLU A 67 6.95 -6.09 9.45
CA GLU A 67 6.43 -6.61 10.72
C GLU A 67 5.01 -6.10 11.00
N ARG A 68 4.77 -4.80 10.78
CA ARG A 68 3.45 -4.18 10.94
C ARG A 68 2.45 -4.69 9.90
N ALA A 69 2.86 -4.78 8.64
CA ALA A 69 2.00 -5.21 7.54
C ALA A 69 1.57 -6.67 7.68
N THR A 70 2.42 -7.52 8.26
CA THR A 70 2.14 -8.94 8.50
C THR A 70 1.46 -9.21 9.85
N GLY A 71 1.20 -8.17 10.66
CA GLY A 71 0.63 -8.33 12.00
C GLY A 71 1.50 -9.17 12.93
N ALA A 72 2.83 -9.07 12.79
CA ALA A 72 3.83 -9.89 13.49
C ALA A 72 3.73 -11.41 13.21
N SER A 73 3.09 -11.82 12.11
CA SER A 73 3.02 -13.23 11.68
C SER A 73 3.52 -13.40 10.24
N VAL A 74 4.84 -13.34 10.07
CA VAL A 74 5.51 -13.49 8.77
C VAL A 74 5.24 -14.86 8.14
N TYR A 75 5.09 -15.91 8.94
CA TYR A 75 4.77 -17.26 8.44
C TYR A 75 3.38 -17.35 7.81
N ALA A 76 2.38 -16.66 8.38
CA ALA A 76 1.04 -16.60 7.80
C ALA A 76 1.04 -15.82 6.47
N ALA A 77 1.98 -14.89 6.32
CA ALA A 77 2.15 -14.08 5.11
C ALA A 77 3.06 -14.74 4.05
N GLY A 78 3.60 -15.94 4.29
CA GLY A 78 4.60 -16.56 3.41
C GLY A 78 4.18 -16.65 1.94
N GLU A 79 2.94 -17.04 1.66
CA GLU A 79 2.41 -17.12 0.30
C GLU A 79 2.31 -15.75 -0.38
N GLN A 80 1.89 -14.73 0.37
CA GLN A 80 1.80 -13.36 -0.14
C GLN A 80 3.20 -12.79 -0.43
N ILE A 81 4.15 -13.01 0.48
CA ILE A 81 5.55 -12.61 0.30
C ILE A 81 6.15 -13.28 -0.94
N ARG A 82 5.85 -14.57 -1.19
CA ARG A 82 6.26 -15.26 -2.44
C ARG A 82 5.74 -14.58 -3.69
N GLN A 83 4.52 -14.05 -3.64
CA GLN A 83 3.90 -13.31 -4.74
C GLN A 83 4.38 -11.84 -4.81
N GLY A 84 5.22 -11.40 -3.88
CA GLY A 84 5.81 -10.07 -3.88
C GLY A 84 4.88 -8.96 -3.39
N TYR A 85 3.79 -9.27 -2.70
CA TYR A 85 2.93 -8.25 -2.11
C TYR A 85 2.28 -8.73 -0.81
N LEU A 86 1.72 -7.81 -0.03
CA LEU A 86 0.94 -8.09 1.18
C LEU A 86 -0.33 -7.27 1.18
N GLN A 87 -1.36 -7.78 1.84
CA GLN A 87 -2.57 -7.01 2.16
C GLN A 87 -2.62 -6.79 3.65
N THR A 88 -2.80 -5.54 4.07
CA THR A 88 -2.91 -5.21 5.49
C THR A 88 -4.37 -5.23 5.94
N ALA A 89 -4.61 -5.38 7.25
CA ALA A 89 -5.95 -5.30 7.82
C ALA A 89 -6.62 -3.92 7.58
N GLY A 90 -5.81 -2.87 7.35
CA GLY A 90 -6.29 -1.53 6.99
C GLY A 90 -6.57 -1.36 5.48
N GLY A 91 -6.65 -2.45 4.72
CA GLY A 91 -6.95 -2.43 3.28
C GLY A 91 -5.80 -1.93 2.39
N CYS A 92 -4.65 -1.57 2.96
CA CYS A 92 -3.49 -1.18 2.17
C CYS A 92 -2.89 -2.40 1.47
N ARG A 93 -2.30 -2.18 0.30
CA ARG A 93 -1.51 -3.19 -0.41
C ARG A 93 -0.05 -2.80 -0.41
N VAL A 94 0.81 -3.69 0.08
CA VAL A 94 2.24 -3.43 0.24
C VAL A 94 2.99 -4.29 -0.77
N GLY A 95 3.52 -3.69 -1.83
CA GLY A 95 4.41 -4.37 -2.77
C GLY A 95 5.82 -4.48 -2.21
N LEU A 96 6.48 -5.61 -2.43
CA LEU A 96 7.79 -5.95 -1.88
C LEU A 96 8.80 -6.15 -3.02
N CYS A 97 9.99 -5.58 -2.87
CA CYS A 97 11.08 -5.79 -3.81
C CYS A 97 12.39 -6.07 -3.06
N GLY A 98 13.09 -7.13 -3.48
CA GLY A 98 14.31 -7.61 -2.87
C GLY A 98 14.87 -8.80 -3.63
N CYS A 99 15.70 -9.60 -2.97
CA CYS A 99 16.24 -10.82 -3.56
C CYS A 99 15.29 -11.99 -3.33
N ALA A 100 14.71 -12.52 -4.41
CA ALA A 100 13.95 -13.78 -4.34
C ALA A 100 14.89 -14.95 -4.04
N TYR A 101 14.42 -15.92 -3.25
CA TYR A 101 15.15 -17.15 -2.98
C TYR A 101 14.23 -18.36 -3.04
N GLY A 102 14.77 -19.51 -3.41
CA GLY A 102 14.08 -20.79 -3.32
C GLY A 102 15.01 -21.98 -3.55
N GLN A 103 14.54 -23.18 -3.22
CA GLN A 103 15.34 -24.41 -3.29
C GLN A 103 15.55 -24.93 -4.72
N ALA A 104 14.59 -24.70 -5.63
CA ALA A 104 14.60 -25.19 -7.00
C ALA A 104 14.50 -24.04 -8.02
N ALA A 105 15.01 -24.26 -9.24
CA ALA A 105 14.90 -23.29 -10.32
C ALA A 105 13.42 -23.02 -10.64
N GLY A 106 13.01 -21.75 -10.57
CA GLY A 106 11.62 -21.33 -10.81
C GLY A 106 10.70 -21.41 -9.58
N GLN A 107 11.18 -21.94 -8.45
CA GLN A 107 10.45 -21.89 -7.18
C GLN A 107 10.93 -20.70 -6.36
N ILE A 108 10.01 -19.84 -5.94
CA ILE A 108 10.27 -18.75 -5.00
C ILE A 108 9.68 -19.18 -3.66
N ASP A 109 10.53 -19.34 -2.64
CA ASP A 109 10.12 -19.62 -1.26
C ASP A 109 9.89 -18.34 -0.46
N GLY A 110 10.51 -17.23 -0.87
CA GLY A 110 10.29 -15.91 -0.28
C GLY A 110 11.21 -14.84 -0.85
N ILE A 111 11.19 -13.68 -0.19
CA ILE A 111 12.02 -12.51 -0.52
C ILE A 111 12.89 -12.21 0.70
N ARG A 112 14.19 -12.01 0.48
CA ARG A 112 15.16 -11.54 1.47
C ARG A 112 15.78 -10.24 1.01
N GLN A 113 16.49 -9.55 1.91
CA GLN A 113 17.20 -8.30 1.60
C GLN A 113 16.26 -7.31 0.90
N LEU A 114 15.17 -6.93 1.59
CA LEU A 114 14.24 -5.94 1.08
C LEU A 114 15.01 -4.66 0.71
N SER A 115 14.76 -4.17 -0.49
CA SER A 115 15.43 -3.00 -1.06
C SER A 115 14.46 -1.83 -1.25
N SER A 116 13.19 -2.15 -1.48
CA SER A 116 12.12 -1.18 -1.62
C SER A 116 10.75 -1.80 -1.32
N VAL A 117 9.82 -0.92 -0.99
CA VAL A 117 8.41 -1.23 -0.71
C VAL A 117 7.53 -0.15 -1.34
N SER A 118 6.38 -0.55 -1.87
CA SER A 118 5.31 0.36 -2.30
C SER A 118 4.06 0.17 -1.46
N VAL A 119 3.61 1.18 -0.72
CA VAL A 119 2.37 1.13 0.06
C VAL A 119 1.26 1.84 -0.72
N ARG A 120 0.33 1.08 -1.28
CA ARG A 120 -0.87 1.60 -1.97
C ARG A 120 -2.01 1.77 -0.99
N ILE A 121 -2.61 2.95 -0.98
CA ILE A 121 -3.60 3.41 -0.01
C ILE A 121 -4.98 3.39 -0.68
N PRO A 122 -5.96 2.62 -0.18
CA PRO A 122 -7.31 2.64 -0.71
C PRO A 122 -8.02 3.94 -0.29
N HIS A 123 -8.81 4.49 -1.20
CA HIS A 123 -9.64 5.66 -0.93
C HIS A 123 -11.10 5.35 -1.16
N ALA A 124 -11.92 5.62 -0.16
CA ALA A 124 -13.36 5.52 -0.33
C ALA A 124 -13.86 6.64 -1.23
N VAL A 125 -14.80 6.31 -2.11
CA VAL A 125 -15.55 7.28 -2.93
C VAL A 125 -17.02 7.22 -2.52
N PRO A 126 -17.43 7.90 -1.44
CA PRO A 126 -18.82 7.89 -0.98
C PRO A 126 -19.76 8.40 -2.08
N GLY A 127 -20.89 7.73 -2.23
CA GLY A 127 -21.90 8.07 -3.24
C GLY A 127 -21.57 7.60 -4.66
N CYS A 128 -20.45 6.92 -4.90
CA CYS A 128 -20.07 6.44 -6.25
C CYS A 128 -21.11 5.52 -6.88
N ALA A 129 -21.93 4.85 -6.07
CA ALA A 129 -22.95 3.90 -6.51
C ALA A 129 -24.39 4.45 -6.41
N ASP A 130 -24.62 5.68 -5.94
CA ASP A 130 -25.97 6.16 -5.60
C ASP A 130 -26.94 6.11 -6.79
N ALA A 131 -26.47 6.45 -7.99
CA ALA A 131 -27.27 6.41 -9.21
C ALA A 131 -27.50 4.98 -9.74
N LEU A 132 -26.64 4.03 -9.36
CA LEU A 132 -26.68 2.64 -9.82
C LEU A 132 -27.46 1.74 -8.86
N LEU A 133 -27.38 2.01 -7.56
CA LEU A 133 -27.92 1.15 -6.50
C LEU A 133 -29.42 0.82 -6.68
N PRO A 134 -30.32 1.77 -7.04
CA PRO A 134 -31.72 1.44 -7.31
C PRO A 134 -31.89 0.46 -8.48
N GLN A 135 -31.02 0.53 -9.49
CA GLN A 135 -31.06 -0.36 -10.66
C GLN A 135 -30.59 -1.77 -10.33
N LEU A 136 -29.66 -1.89 -9.39
CA LEU A 136 -29.10 -3.16 -8.90
C LEU A 136 -30.04 -3.91 -7.95
N LEU A 137 -31.02 -3.22 -7.36
CA LEU A 137 -31.93 -3.77 -6.34
C LEU A 137 -33.34 -4.08 -6.85
N ARG A 138 -33.60 -3.95 -8.16
CA ARG A 138 -34.96 -4.02 -8.74
C ARG A 138 -35.72 -5.29 -8.39
N ASP A 139 -35.08 -6.45 -8.44
CA ASP A 139 -35.67 -7.76 -8.15
C ASP A 139 -34.83 -8.52 -7.09
N GLY A 140 -34.29 -7.79 -6.13
CA GLY A 140 -33.17 -8.23 -5.28
C GLY A 140 -31.83 -7.80 -5.88
N PHE A 141 -30.71 -8.15 -5.23
CA PHE A 141 -29.38 -7.74 -5.70
C PHE A 141 -29.01 -8.51 -6.98
N CYS A 142 -29.04 -7.82 -8.12
CA CYS A 142 -28.72 -8.42 -9.41
C CYS A 142 -27.24 -8.84 -9.48
N SER A 143 -26.95 -10.00 -10.08
CA SER A 143 -25.58 -10.37 -10.44
C SER A 143 -24.99 -9.30 -11.35
N THR A 144 -23.93 -8.64 -10.87
CA THR A 144 -23.39 -7.43 -11.51
C THR A 144 -21.89 -7.55 -11.64
N LEU A 145 -21.38 -7.34 -12.86
CA LEU A 145 -19.96 -7.31 -13.15
C LEU A 145 -19.52 -5.85 -13.26
N ILE A 146 -18.53 -5.46 -12.44
CA ILE A 146 -17.90 -4.14 -12.50
C ILE A 146 -16.58 -4.30 -13.26
N LEU A 147 -16.40 -3.51 -14.33
CA LEU A 147 -15.21 -3.53 -15.18
C LEU A 147 -14.62 -2.13 -15.25
N SER A 148 -13.32 -2.01 -15.03
CA SER A 148 -12.57 -0.79 -15.26
C SER A 148 -11.12 -1.12 -15.65
N PRO A 149 -10.41 -0.18 -16.32
CA PRO A 149 -8.97 -0.31 -16.50
C PRO A 149 -8.25 -0.33 -15.14
N PRO A 150 -7.03 -0.90 -15.05
CA PRO A 150 -6.24 -0.86 -13.82
C PRO A 150 -6.10 0.56 -13.25
N GLY A 151 -6.34 0.71 -11.94
CA GLY A 151 -6.26 2.00 -11.25
C GLY A 151 -7.55 2.83 -11.22
N ASN A 152 -8.61 2.39 -11.90
CA ASN A 152 -9.92 3.06 -11.91
C ASN A 152 -10.99 2.32 -11.07
N GLY A 153 -10.58 1.59 -10.04
CA GLY A 153 -11.45 0.79 -9.18
C GLY A 153 -11.16 1.00 -7.71
#